data_AF-A0A9Q8PD04-F1
#
_entry.id   AF-A0A9Q8PD04-F1
#
_cell.length_a   1.000
_cell.length_b   1.000
_cell.length_c   1.000
_cell.angle_alpha   90.00
_cell.angle_beta   90.00
_cell.angle_gamma   90.00
#
_symmetry.space_group_name_H-M   'P 1'
#
loop_
_entity.id
_entity.type
_entity.pdbx_description
1 polymer ?
#
loop_
_entity_poly.entity_id
_entity_poly.type
_entity_poly.pdbx_seq_one_letter_code
_entity_poly.pdbx_strand_id
1 'polypeptide(L)'
;MAHLQYDLIVVGAGIYALQALRTYLDIHPAVNVFALEADDGAGRVWSEKRFYHDFWTQLSFGCCDFSDRPMKRPAEEDLRYGLFDAKYVPPNDRSIAFVGFISLVNNFLGAEWQALWATAWLDHSPLLQIPSPLHMKRRIAYDTQWSRRRYPYSSEISGTTYDLECIPYGDWLMAELGLTSHVRGLSWWQYWTSVNCQSRYAGLVPEYKDKLVASGKTCNLATGYFQNEAVQ
;
A
#
# COMPACT_ATOMS: atom_id res chain seq x y z
N MET A 1 -33.25 -13.23 -27.41
CA MET A 1 -32.34 -12.09 -27.12
C MET A 1 -31.09 -12.30 -27.96
N ALA A 2 -30.46 -11.25 -28.49
CA ALA A 2 -29.17 -11.40 -29.16
C ALA A 2 -28.09 -11.61 -28.09
N HIS A 3 -27.24 -12.62 -28.26
CA HIS A 3 -26.09 -12.82 -27.39
C HIS A 3 -24.97 -11.86 -27.82
N LEU A 4 -24.49 -11.04 -26.89
CA LEU A 4 -23.28 -10.25 -27.10
C LEU A 4 -22.07 -11.19 -27.08
N GLN A 5 -21.31 -11.19 -28.17
CA GLN A 5 -20.09 -11.98 -28.32
C GLN A 5 -18.89 -11.03 -28.24
N TYR A 6 -17.90 -11.40 -27.42
CA TYR A 6 -16.66 -10.65 -27.22
C TYR A 6 -15.46 -11.57 -27.44
N ASP A 7 -14.41 -11.04 -28.03
CA ASP A 7 -13.17 -11.76 -28.34
C ASP A 7 -12.20 -11.76 -27.15
N LEU A 8 -12.28 -10.72 -26.30
CA LEU A 8 -11.52 -10.59 -25.06
C LEU A 8 -12.39 -9.94 -23.97
N ILE A 9 -12.41 -10.56 -22.78
CA ILE A 9 -12.97 -9.97 -21.57
C ILE A 9 -11.83 -9.70 -20.58
N VAL A 10 -11.73 -8.46 -20.09
CA VAL A 10 -10.78 -8.04 -19.06
C VAL A 10 -11.55 -7.71 -17.78
N VAL A 11 -11.10 -8.24 -16.64
CA VAL A 11 -11.71 -7.97 -15.33
C VAL A 11 -10.80 -7.03 -14.53
N GLY A 12 -11.35 -5.88 -14.15
CA GLY A 12 -10.67 -4.70 -13.66
C GLY A 12 -10.39 -3.67 -14.78
N ALA A 13 -10.39 -2.39 -14.42
CA ALA A 13 -10.02 -1.24 -15.23
C ALA A 13 -8.94 -0.39 -14.53
N GLY A 14 -8.05 -1.04 -13.76
CA GLY A 14 -6.85 -0.40 -13.20
C GLY A 14 -5.74 -0.25 -14.24
N ILE A 15 -4.65 0.43 -13.88
CA ILE A 15 -3.53 0.77 -14.78
C ILE A 15 -3.02 -0.42 -15.63
N TYR A 16 -2.87 -1.60 -15.04
CA TYR A 16 -2.44 -2.82 -15.76
C TYR A 16 -3.48 -3.30 -16.77
N ALA A 17 -4.76 -3.29 -16.40
CA ALA A 17 -5.86 -3.73 -17.26
C ALA A 17 -6.06 -2.77 -18.44
N LEU A 18 -5.99 -1.47 -18.20
CA LEU A 18 -6.08 -0.45 -19.24
C LEU A 18 -4.90 -0.53 -20.22
N GLN A 19 -3.67 -0.70 -19.71
CA GLN A 19 -2.49 -0.86 -20.57
C GLN A 19 -2.52 -2.18 -21.36
N ALA A 20 -3.00 -3.27 -20.76
CA ALA A 20 -3.19 -4.54 -21.46
C ALA A 20 -4.26 -4.43 -22.56
N LEU A 21 -5.42 -3.84 -22.26
CA LEU A 21 -6.51 -3.61 -23.22
C LEU A 21 -6.05 -2.72 -24.38
N ARG A 22 -5.36 -1.63 -24.08
CA ARG A 22 -4.73 -0.75 -25.07
C ARG A 22 -3.77 -1.52 -25.97
N THR A 23 -2.81 -2.24 -25.39
CA THR A 23 -1.81 -3.01 -26.14
C THR A 23 -2.47 -4.05 -27.04
N TYR A 24 -3.55 -4.70 -26.56
CA TYR A 24 -4.30 -5.66 -27.34
C TYR A 24 -5.06 -5.02 -28.51
N LEU A 25 -5.71 -3.87 -28.29
CA LEU A 25 -6.41 -3.12 -29.35
C LEU A 25 -5.46 -2.49 -30.38
N ASP A 26 -4.28 -2.02 -29.94
CA ASP A 26 -3.24 -1.47 -30.83
C ASP A 26 -2.70 -2.57 -31.79
N ILE A 27 -2.71 -3.85 -31.38
CA ILE A 27 -2.32 -5.01 -32.21
C ILE A 27 -3.52 -5.57 -33.00
N HIS A 28 -4.72 -5.55 -32.41
CA HIS A 28 -5.93 -6.19 -32.93
C HIS A 28 -7.12 -5.19 -33.00
N PRO A 29 -7.09 -4.19 -33.90
CA PRO A 29 -8.02 -3.06 -33.88
C PRO A 29 -9.48 -3.40 -34.25
N ALA A 30 -9.75 -4.64 -34.70
CA ALA A 30 -11.07 -5.08 -35.15
C ALA A 30 -11.79 -6.03 -34.15
N VAL A 31 -11.20 -6.31 -32.98
CA VAL A 31 -11.76 -7.23 -31.99
C VAL A 31 -12.73 -6.53 -31.02
N ASN A 32 -13.80 -7.23 -30.65
CA ASN A 32 -14.77 -6.74 -29.69
C ASN A 32 -14.31 -7.08 -28.27
N VAL A 33 -13.72 -6.09 -27.59
CA VAL A 33 -13.27 -6.24 -26.19
C VAL A 33 -14.32 -5.74 -25.21
N PHE A 34 -14.35 -6.33 -24.02
CA PHE A 34 -15.21 -5.88 -22.91
C PHE A 34 -14.42 -5.80 -21.61
N ALA A 35 -14.43 -4.64 -20.96
CA ALA A 35 -13.80 -4.42 -19.67
C ALA A 35 -14.87 -4.34 -18.56
N LEU A 36 -14.76 -5.20 -17.55
CA LEU A 36 -15.60 -5.21 -16.36
C LEU A 36 -14.87 -4.50 -15.21
N GLU A 37 -15.42 -3.41 -14.68
CA GLU A 37 -14.95 -2.84 -13.41
C GLU A 37 -16.07 -2.98 -12.36
N ALA A 38 -15.67 -3.23 -11.11
CA ALA A 38 -16.58 -3.30 -9.97
C ALA A 38 -16.89 -1.92 -9.40
N ASP A 39 -15.97 -0.97 -9.60
CA ASP A 39 -16.14 0.45 -9.32
C ASP A 39 -16.91 1.16 -10.45
N ASP A 40 -17.49 2.32 -10.15
CA ASP A 40 -18.26 3.13 -11.10
C ASP A 40 -17.39 4.09 -11.94
N GLY A 41 -16.11 3.75 -12.12
CA GLY A 41 -15.11 4.50 -12.88
C GLY A 41 -13.78 3.73 -13.04
N ALA A 42 -13.08 3.99 -14.15
CA ALA A 42 -11.77 3.39 -14.42
C ALA A 42 -10.65 3.98 -13.54
N GLY A 43 -9.55 3.25 -13.38
CA GLY A 43 -8.37 3.64 -12.57
C GLY A 43 -8.25 2.90 -11.24
N ARG A 44 -9.34 2.30 -10.72
CA ARG A 44 -9.40 1.65 -9.39
C ARG A 44 -8.97 2.62 -8.29
N VAL A 45 -7.85 2.38 -7.61
CA VAL A 45 -7.29 3.31 -6.61
C VAL A 45 -6.90 4.68 -7.18
N TRP A 46 -6.75 4.78 -8.51
CA TRP A 46 -6.52 6.02 -9.26
C TRP A 46 -7.78 6.53 -9.98
N SER A 47 -8.97 6.02 -9.63
CA SER A 47 -10.24 6.58 -10.12
C SER A 47 -10.40 8.02 -9.63
N GLU A 48 -10.90 8.91 -10.49
CA GLU A 48 -11.15 10.32 -10.17
C GLU A 48 -12.01 10.48 -8.91
N LYS A 49 -12.93 9.54 -8.66
CA LYS A 49 -13.82 9.50 -7.48
C LYS A 49 -13.10 9.12 -6.18
N ARG A 50 -11.84 8.72 -6.27
CA ARG A 50 -10.93 8.42 -5.15
C ARG A 50 -9.79 9.45 -5.06
N PHE A 51 -9.92 10.58 -5.78
CA PHE A 51 -9.23 11.82 -5.47
C PHE A 51 -10.14 12.68 -4.57
N TYR A 52 -9.57 13.27 -3.53
CA TYR A 52 -10.26 14.12 -2.55
C TYR A 52 -9.44 15.38 -2.15
N HIS A 53 -8.82 15.55 -0.96
CA HIS A 53 -7.95 16.74 -0.70
C HIS A 53 -6.87 16.53 0.41
N ASP A 54 -5.57 16.74 0.12
CA ASP A 54 -4.38 16.87 1.02
C ASP A 54 -3.39 15.67 1.32
N PHE A 55 -3.17 14.76 0.36
CA PHE A 55 -2.21 13.62 0.23
C PHE A 55 -1.17 13.75 -0.92
N TRP A 56 0.13 13.76 -0.60
CA TRP A 56 1.22 13.70 -1.61
C TRP A 56 1.40 12.28 -2.14
N THR A 57 1.67 12.10 -3.44
CA THR A 57 2.07 10.77 -3.94
C THR A 57 3.39 10.31 -3.35
N GLN A 58 3.48 9.01 -3.06
CA GLN A 58 4.73 8.34 -2.69
C GLN A 58 5.59 7.98 -3.93
N LEU A 59 5.00 8.05 -5.12
CA LEU A 59 5.65 7.88 -6.42
C LEU A 59 6.12 9.23 -6.96
N SER A 60 7.26 9.23 -7.65
CA SER A 60 7.72 10.40 -8.39
C SER A 60 6.91 10.59 -9.68
N PHE A 61 6.89 11.82 -10.20
CA PHE A 61 6.35 12.13 -11.52
C PHE A 61 6.81 11.15 -12.62
N GLY A 62 8.11 10.82 -12.68
CA GLY A 62 8.67 9.93 -13.71
C GLY A 62 8.26 8.46 -13.58
N CYS A 63 7.61 8.08 -12.47
CA CYS A 63 7.13 6.72 -12.24
C CYS A 63 5.67 6.48 -12.65
N CYS A 64 4.94 7.56 -12.97
CA CYS A 64 3.54 7.51 -13.37
C CYS A 64 3.36 7.68 -14.90
N ASP A 65 4.44 7.53 -15.66
CA ASP A 65 4.49 7.64 -17.12
C ASP A 65 4.35 6.26 -17.80
N PHE A 66 3.66 6.23 -18.94
CA PHE A 66 3.89 5.18 -19.93
C PHE A 66 5.00 5.62 -20.89
N SER A 67 5.84 4.69 -21.33
CA SER A 67 7.03 4.98 -22.17
C SER A 67 6.72 5.71 -23.49
N ASP A 68 5.48 5.60 -23.97
CA ASP A 68 4.99 6.24 -25.19
C ASP A 68 3.90 7.31 -24.94
N ARG A 69 3.52 7.52 -23.68
CA ARG A 69 2.57 8.54 -23.21
C ARG A 69 3.03 9.10 -21.86
N PRO A 70 4.02 10.02 -21.88
CA PRO A 70 4.45 10.70 -20.67
C PRO A 70 3.32 11.56 -20.09
N MET A 71 3.22 11.60 -18.77
CA MET A 71 2.30 12.46 -18.04
C MET A 71 2.66 13.93 -18.27
N LYS A 72 1.65 14.80 -18.27
CA LYS A 72 1.88 16.24 -18.24
C LYS A 72 2.43 16.61 -16.85
N ARG A 73 3.67 17.10 -16.79
CA ARG A 73 4.32 17.53 -15.55
C ARG A 73 3.44 18.53 -14.76
N PRO A 74 3.19 18.29 -13.45
CA PRO A 74 2.47 19.24 -12.60
C PRO A 74 3.17 20.60 -12.50
N ALA A 75 2.45 21.62 -12.03
CA ALA A 75 3.02 22.94 -11.76
C ALA A 75 4.15 22.85 -10.73
N GLU A 76 5.15 23.73 -10.83
CA GLU A 76 6.32 23.71 -9.92
C GLU A 76 5.94 24.05 -8.47
N GLU A 77 4.86 24.80 -8.30
CA GLU A 77 4.16 25.08 -7.04
C GLU A 77 3.69 23.79 -6.34
N ASP A 78 3.19 22.86 -7.17
CA ASP A 78 2.60 21.58 -6.78
C ASP A 78 3.63 20.44 -6.83
N LEU A 79 4.94 20.74 -6.78
CA LEU A 79 6.01 19.74 -6.80
C LEU A 79 7.00 19.97 -5.65
N ARG A 80 7.24 18.93 -4.85
CA ARG A 80 8.33 18.88 -3.87
C ARG A 80 9.15 17.61 -4.08
N TYR A 81 10.35 17.80 -4.62
CA TYR A 81 11.34 16.75 -4.81
C TYR A 81 10.87 15.56 -5.68
N GLY A 82 10.00 15.82 -6.67
CA GLY A 82 9.47 14.82 -7.59
C GLY A 82 8.11 14.24 -7.18
N LEU A 83 7.73 14.38 -5.91
CA LEU A 83 6.39 14.12 -5.39
C LEU A 83 5.51 15.34 -5.67
N PHE A 84 4.19 15.16 -5.85
CA PHE A 84 3.27 16.28 -6.16
C PHE A 84 2.24 16.58 -5.05
N ASP A 85 1.79 17.85 -5.04
CA ASP A 85 1.06 18.44 -3.91
C ASP A 85 -0.27 17.75 -3.65
N ALA A 86 -0.62 17.87 -2.39
CA ALA A 86 -1.36 16.91 -1.65
C ALA A 86 -2.84 17.01 -1.95
N LYS A 87 -3.33 18.22 -2.24
CA LYS A 87 -4.71 18.74 -2.33
C LYS A 87 -5.76 17.95 -3.15
N TYR A 88 -5.52 16.65 -3.35
CA TYR A 88 -6.35 15.64 -3.97
C TYR A 88 -6.49 14.25 -3.22
N VAL A 89 -6.23 14.01 -1.90
CA VAL A 89 -6.82 12.91 -1.01
C VAL A 89 -6.75 13.23 0.53
N PRO A 90 -7.73 12.90 1.43
CA PRO A 90 -7.85 13.33 2.86
C PRO A 90 -7.84 12.11 3.85
N PRO A 91 -8.40 12.18 5.08
CA PRO A 91 -8.56 13.28 6.03
C PRO A 91 -7.53 13.16 7.18
N ASN A 92 -7.66 13.95 8.26
CA ASN A 92 -6.85 13.81 9.48
C ASN A 92 -7.34 12.66 10.41
N ASP A 93 -7.90 11.59 9.83
CA ASP A 93 -8.43 10.42 10.50
C ASP A 93 -7.92 9.12 9.85
N ARG A 94 -8.48 7.95 10.23
CA ARG A 94 -8.01 6.64 9.76
C ARG A 94 -8.94 5.98 8.73
N SER A 95 -9.68 6.76 7.93
CA SER A 95 -10.61 6.20 6.94
C SER A 95 -9.96 5.59 5.70
N ILE A 96 -8.66 5.82 5.47
CA ILE A 96 -7.93 5.37 4.26
C ILE A 96 -6.51 4.92 4.60
N ALA A 97 -6.01 3.92 3.85
CA ALA A 97 -4.63 3.45 3.89
C ALA A 97 -4.15 3.08 2.47
N PHE A 98 -2.89 3.35 2.18
CA PHE A 98 -2.25 3.05 0.89
C PHE A 98 -1.25 1.90 1.06
N VAL A 99 -1.38 0.88 0.21
CA VAL A 99 -0.53 -0.33 0.23
C VAL A 99 0.02 -0.60 -1.17
N GLY A 100 1.21 -1.20 -1.26
CA GLY A 100 1.92 -1.49 -2.51
C GLY A 100 2.74 -0.32 -3.10
N PHE A 101 2.69 0.87 -2.49
CA PHE A 101 3.35 2.08 -3.00
C PHE A 101 4.75 2.30 -2.42
N ILE A 102 5.61 1.27 -2.57
CA ILE A 102 6.97 1.25 -2.02
C ILE A 102 7.84 0.25 -2.82
N SER A 103 9.12 0.52 -2.99
CA SER A 103 10.05 -0.46 -3.57
C SER A 103 10.61 -1.40 -2.50
N LEU A 104 10.40 -2.71 -2.69
CA LEU A 104 10.86 -3.81 -1.84
C LEU A 104 11.33 -4.98 -2.71
N VAL A 105 12.36 -5.71 -2.26
CA VAL A 105 12.84 -6.93 -2.95
C VAL A 105 11.88 -8.11 -2.85
N ASN A 106 10.97 -8.12 -1.87
CA ASN A 106 9.94 -9.16 -1.71
C ASN A 106 8.56 -8.52 -1.55
N ASN A 107 7.85 -8.41 -2.67
CA ASN A 107 6.50 -7.86 -2.72
C ASN A 107 5.44 -8.73 -2.01
N PHE A 108 5.67 -10.04 -1.84
CA PHE A 108 4.74 -10.91 -1.11
C PHE A 108 4.79 -10.60 0.40
N LEU A 109 5.98 -10.46 0.98
CA LEU A 109 6.14 -9.96 2.36
C LEU A 109 5.57 -8.55 2.52
N GLY A 110 5.91 -7.65 1.59
CA GLY A 110 5.38 -6.28 1.59
C GLY A 110 3.86 -6.25 1.66
N ALA A 111 3.20 -7.05 0.82
CA ALA A 111 1.74 -7.19 0.82
C ALA A 111 1.19 -7.76 2.14
N GLU A 112 1.77 -8.82 2.71
CA GLU A 112 1.32 -9.40 3.99
C GLU A 112 1.42 -8.38 5.15
N TRP A 113 2.57 -7.71 5.29
CA TRP A 113 2.78 -6.75 6.38
C TRP A 113 1.89 -5.52 6.24
N GLN A 114 1.82 -4.95 5.04
CA GLN A 114 1.02 -3.76 4.78
C GLN A 114 -0.48 -4.05 4.87
N ALA A 115 -0.96 -5.23 4.45
CA ALA A 115 -2.36 -5.61 4.62
C ALA A 115 -2.75 -5.68 6.11
N LEU A 116 -1.89 -6.29 6.96
CA LEU A 116 -2.16 -6.38 8.40
C LEU A 116 -2.11 -5.00 9.08
N TRP A 117 -1.10 -4.17 8.77
CA TRP A 117 -0.97 -2.82 9.32
C TRP A 117 -2.13 -1.91 8.84
N ALA A 118 -2.47 -1.94 7.55
CA ALA A 118 -3.57 -1.17 6.99
C ALA A 118 -4.93 -1.59 7.56
N THR A 119 -5.15 -2.89 7.78
CA THR A 119 -6.35 -3.39 8.48
C THR A 119 -6.42 -2.76 9.88
N ALA A 120 -5.36 -2.87 10.68
CA ALA A 120 -5.32 -2.30 12.02
C ALA A 120 -5.47 -0.76 12.05
N TRP A 121 -5.00 -0.05 11.03
CA TRP A 121 -5.21 1.38 10.85
C TRP A 121 -6.70 1.71 10.62
N LEU A 122 -7.31 1.10 9.59
CA LEU A 122 -8.72 1.28 9.20
C LEU A 122 -9.69 0.85 10.32
N ASP A 123 -9.34 -0.20 11.06
CA ASP A 123 -10.08 -0.74 12.22
C ASP A 123 -10.06 0.19 13.45
N HIS A 124 -9.30 1.28 13.41
CA HIS A 124 -8.96 2.11 14.56
C HIS A 124 -8.34 1.30 15.74
N SER A 125 -7.61 0.23 15.42
CA SER A 125 -7.13 -0.79 16.38
C SER A 125 -6.41 -0.18 17.59
N PRO A 126 -6.69 -0.67 18.83
CA PRO A 126 -6.00 -0.21 20.04
C PRO A 126 -4.55 -0.70 20.12
N LEU A 127 -4.16 -1.70 19.32
CA LEU A 127 -2.79 -2.22 19.27
C LEU A 127 -1.85 -1.32 18.46
N LEU A 128 -2.38 -0.51 17.52
CA LEU A 128 -1.57 0.30 16.63
C LEU A 128 -1.08 1.58 17.33
N GLN A 129 0.21 1.63 17.61
CA GLN A 129 0.88 2.76 18.24
C GLN A 129 1.14 3.88 17.24
N ILE A 130 0.27 4.89 17.21
CA ILE A 130 0.37 6.01 16.26
C ILE A 130 1.31 7.10 16.81
N PRO A 131 2.39 7.46 16.10
CA PRO A 131 3.28 8.55 16.51
C PRO A 131 2.57 9.91 16.44
N SER A 132 3.07 10.91 17.18
CA SER A 132 2.51 12.27 17.07
C SER A 132 2.73 12.85 15.65
N PRO A 133 1.86 13.78 15.17
CA PRO A 133 1.97 14.34 13.81
C PRO A 133 3.34 14.96 13.48
N LEU A 134 4.05 15.50 14.49
CA LEU A 134 5.42 15.99 14.32
C LEU A 134 6.43 14.87 14.09
N HIS A 135 6.30 13.73 14.77
CA HIS A 135 7.13 12.55 14.52
C HIS A 135 6.86 11.96 13.14
N MET A 136 5.60 11.83 12.73
CA MET A 136 5.25 11.36 11.38
C MET A 136 5.86 12.27 10.29
N LYS A 137 5.71 13.59 10.40
CA LYS A 137 6.32 14.56 9.47
C LYS A 137 7.85 14.46 9.42
N ARG A 138 8.52 14.33 10.58
CA ARG A 138 9.98 14.13 10.66
C ARG A 138 10.41 12.82 10.01
N ARG A 139 9.65 11.74 10.22
CA ARG A 139 9.94 10.41 9.66
C ARG A 139 9.82 10.40 8.14
N ILE A 140 8.73 10.92 7.58
CA ILE A 140 8.55 11.08 6.12
C ILE A 140 9.71 11.86 5.49
N ALA A 141 10.10 12.99 6.10
CA ALA A 141 11.22 13.79 5.60
C ALA A 141 12.57 13.04 5.68
N TYR A 142 12.80 12.27 6.74
CA TYR A 142 14.00 11.45 6.89
C TYR A 142 14.04 10.32 5.85
N ASP A 143 12.99 9.51 5.76
CA ASP A 143 12.93 8.36 4.85
C ASP A 143 13.07 8.79 3.38
N THR A 144 12.38 9.87 2.99
CA THR A 144 12.51 10.44 1.63
C THR A 144 13.96 10.83 1.31
N GLN A 145 14.66 11.50 2.23
CA GLN A 145 16.05 11.90 2.04
C GLN A 145 17.03 10.71 2.13
N TRP A 146 16.70 9.70 2.93
CA TRP A 146 17.47 8.46 3.06
C TRP A 146 17.41 7.64 1.78
N SER A 147 16.20 7.32 1.27
CA SER A 147 16.02 6.58 0.02
C SER A 147 16.68 7.31 -1.15
N ARG A 148 16.59 8.65 -1.21
CA ARG A 148 17.29 9.45 -2.25
C ARG A 148 18.81 9.37 -2.22
N ARG A 149 19.42 9.22 -1.04
CA ARG A 149 20.88 9.06 -0.90
C ARG A 149 21.35 7.62 -1.12
N ARG A 150 20.53 6.65 -0.71
CA ARG A 150 20.88 5.22 -0.73
C ARG A 150 20.53 4.52 -2.04
N TYR A 151 19.48 4.98 -2.71
CA TYR A 151 18.95 4.41 -3.95
C TYR A 151 18.75 5.50 -5.03
N PRO A 152 19.81 6.17 -5.52
CA PRO A 152 19.65 7.36 -6.38
C PRO A 152 18.74 7.12 -7.58
N TYR A 153 18.89 5.99 -8.27
CA TYR A 153 18.04 5.60 -9.40
C TYR A 153 16.62 5.18 -8.95
N SER A 154 16.50 4.17 -8.08
CA SER A 154 15.19 3.62 -7.70
C SER A 154 14.30 4.61 -6.94
N SER A 155 14.87 5.64 -6.30
CA SER A 155 14.10 6.66 -5.58
C SER A 155 13.70 7.87 -6.43
N GLU A 156 14.46 8.19 -7.48
CA GLU A 156 14.02 9.18 -8.48
C GLU A 156 12.92 8.61 -9.38
N ILE A 157 12.84 7.28 -9.50
CA ILE A 157 11.75 6.55 -10.15
C ILE A 157 10.69 6.18 -9.09
N SER A 158 10.80 5.03 -8.45
CA SER A 158 9.78 4.46 -7.54
C SER A 158 9.53 5.21 -6.22
N GLY A 159 10.28 6.28 -5.92
CA GLY A 159 10.08 7.08 -4.71
C GLY A 159 10.66 6.45 -3.44
N THR A 160 9.80 6.00 -2.52
CA THR A 160 10.27 5.40 -1.25
C THR A 160 10.77 3.98 -1.49
N THR A 161 12.03 3.72 -1.13
CA THR A 161 12.75 2.47 -1.45
C THR A 161 13.42 1.91 -0.21
N TYR A 162 13.16 0.63 0.07
CA TYR A 162 13.77 -0.16 1.14
C TYR A 162 14.27 -1.52 0.62
N ASP A 163 14.84 -1.58 -0.58
CA ASP A 163 15.23 -2.85 -1.22
C ASP A 163 16.16 -3.70 -0.32
N LEU A 164 17.17 -3.10 0.30
CA LEU A 164 18.10 -3.79 1.23
C LEU A 164 17.59 -3.76 2.69
N GLU A 165 16.63 -2.89 2.99
CA GLU A 165 16.02 -2.72 4.31
C GLU A 165 14.64 -3.38 4.42
N CYS A 166 14.31 -4.29 3.50
CA CYS A 166 12.98 -4.92 3.39
C CYS A 166 12.57 -5.63 4.68
N ILE A 167 13.51 -6.30 5.37
CA ILE A 167 13.26 -6.96 6.66
C ILE A 167 13.02 -5.92 7.78
N PRO A 168 13.93 -4.95 8.05
CA PRO A 168 13.68 -3.85 8.98
C PRO A 168 12.36 -3.09 8.75
N TYR A 169 11.94 -2.93 7.49
CA TYR A 169 10.64 -2.33 7.16
C TYR A 169 9.46 -3.16 7.69
N GLY A 170 9.45 -4.47 7.42
CA GLY A 170 8.46 -5.39 7.96
C GLY A 170 8.45 -5.44 9.49
N ASP A 171 9.64 -5.52 10.10
CA ASP A 171 9.80 -5.50 11.55
C ASP A 171 9.22 -4.25 12.21
N TRP A 172 9.44 -3.08 11.59
CA TRP A 172 8.90 -1.82 12.08
C TRP A 172 7.37 -1.80 12.05
N LEU A 173 6.74 -2.20 10.93
CA LEU A 173 5.27 -2.30 10.86
C LEU A 173 4.70 -3.26 11.91
N MET A 174 5.36 -4.40 12.14
CA MET A 174 4.94 -5.37 13.14
C MET A 174 5.15 -4.84 14.57
N ALA A 175 6.23 -4.11 14.83
CA ALA A 175 6.51 -3.50 16.13
C ALA A 175 5.50 -2.40 16.51
N GLU A 176 4.99 -1.63 15.55
CA GLU A 176 3.91 -0.64 15.81
C GLU A 176 2.60 -1.30 16.26
N LEU A 177 2.36 -2.55 15.85
CA LEU A 177 1.25 -3.40 16.32
C LEU A 177 1.61 -4.23 17.58
N GLY A 178 2.84 -4.07 18.10
CA GLY A 178 3.36 -4.87 19.21
C GLY A 178 3.55 -6.36 18.90
N LEU A 179 3.64 -6.75 17.62
CA LEU A 179 3.74 -8.14 17.17
C LEU A 179 5.18 -8.67 17.14
N THR A 180 5.32 -9.98 17.25
CA THR A 180 6.61 -10.67 17.19
C THR A 180 6.90 -11.03 15.73
N SER A 181 7.74 -10.21 15.11
CA SER A 181 8.19 -10.31 13.71
C SER A 181 9.16 -11.49 13.46
N HIS A 182 10.08 -11.40 12.49
CA HIS A 182 10.98 -12.49 12.08
C HIS A 182 11.81 -13.12 13.21
N VAL A 183 11.96 -12.41 14.33
CA VAL A 183 12.72 -12.83 15.53
C VAL A 183 12.01 -13.93 16.34
N ARG A 184 10.77 -14.28 16.01
CA ARG A 184 9.94 -15.23 16.75
C ARG A 184 10.62 -16.59 16.91
N GLY A 185 10.83 -17.00 18.17
CA GLY A 185 11.38 -18.32 18.51
C GLY A 185 12.85 -18.54 18.13
N LEU A 186 13.61 -17.49 17.81
CA LEU A 186 15.03 -17.62 17.50
C LEU A 186 15.88 -17.65 18.77
N SER A 187 16.86 -18.57 18.81
CA SER A 187 18.01 -18.40 19.71
C SER A 187 18.92 -17.28 19.20
N TRP A 188 19.76 -16.73 20.08
CA TRP A 188 20.77 -15.73 19.72
C TRP A 188 21.62 -16.17 18.51
N TRP A 189 22.03 -17.43 18.46
CA TRP A 189 22.81 -17.96 17.32
C TRP A 189 22.00 -17.98 16.02
N GLN A 190 20.73 -18.38 16.07
CA GLN A 190 19.87 -18.43 14.88
C GLN A 190 19.53 -17.03 14.36
N TYR A 191 19.41 -16.03 15.24
CA TYR A 191 19.23 -14.63 14.85
C TYR A 191 20.37 -14.13 13.96
N TRP A 192 21.63 -14.44 14.30
CA TRP A 192 22.80 -14.01 13.52
C TRP A 192 23.12 -14.88 12.30
N THR A 193 22.73 -16.15 12.29
CA THR A 193 23.23 -17.13 11.29
C THR A 193 22.17 -17.72 10.36
N SER A 194 20.87 -17.59 10.68
CA SER A 194 19.82 -18.16 9.85
C SER A 194 19.35 -17.20 8.76
N VAL A 195 18.99 -17.74 7.60
CA VAL A 195 18.38 -16.96 6.52
C VAL A 195 17.01 -16.44 6.97
N ASN A 196 16.77 -15.15 6.75
CA ASN A 196 15.45 -14.56 6.93
C ASN A 196 14.60 -14.86 5.70
N CYS A 197 13.48 -15.55 5.89
CA CYS A 197 12.63 -16.08 4.82
C CYS A 197 11.15 -15.98 5.20
N GLN A 198 10.24 -16.10 4.21
CA GLN A 198 8.79 -15.89 4.38
C GLN A 198 8.21 -16.56 5.63
N SER A 199 8.58 -17.81 5.88
CA SER A 199 8.04 -18.63 6.98
C SER A 199 8.41 -18.11 8.37
N ARG A 200 9.37 -17.19 8.51
CA ARG A 200 9.66 -16.48 9.77
C ARG A 200 8.50 -15.57 10.22
N TYR A 201 7.66 -15.14 9.28
CA TYR A 201 6.47 -14.30 9.53
C TYR A 201 5.18 -15.13 9.63
N ALA A 202 5.27 -16.47 9.64
CA ALA A 202 4.12 -17.33 9.81
C ALA A 202 3.47 -17.09 11.19
N GLY A 203 2.15 -16.92 11.19
CA GLY A 203 1.38 -16.74 12.42
C GLY A 203 1.29 -15.30 12.94
N LEU A 204 1.58 -14.27 12.13
CA LEU A 204 1.30 -12.87 12.47
C LEU A 204 -0.20 -12.60 12.72
N VAL A 205 -1.07 -13.05 11.82
CA VAL A 205 -2.53 -12.82 11.93
C VAL A 205 -3.15 -13.50 13.16
N PRO A 206 -2.83 -14.77 13.50
CA PRO A 206 -3.17 -15.36 14.80
C PRO A 206 -2.68 -14.52 15.99
N GLU A 207 -1.41 -14.15 16.04
CA GLU A 207 -0.85 -13.36 17.15
C GLU A 207 -1.58 -12.00 17.31
N TYR A 208 -1.90 -11.34 16.19
CA TYR A 208 -2.67 -10.10 16.20
C TYR A 208 -4.07 -10.30 16.78
N LYS A 209 -4.77 -11.37 16.39
CA LYS A 209 -6.09 -11.71 16.94
C LYS A 209 -6.03 -11.99 18.45
N ASP A 210 -5.05 -12.78 18.89
CA ASP A 210 -4.86 -13.13 20.30
C ASP A 210 -4.59 -11.87 21.15
N LYS A 211 -3.71 -10.99 20.66
CA LYS A 211 -3.42 -9.70 21.32
C LYS A 211 -4.59 -8.74 21.29
N LEU A 212 -5.40 -8.74 20.24
CA LEU A 212 -6.58 -7.89 20.12
C LEU A 212 -7.66 -8.32 21.14
N VAL A 213 -7.90 -9.62 21.27
CA VAL A 213 -8.77 -10.18 22.32
C VAL A 213 -8.23 -9.83 23.72
N ALA A 214 -6.93 -10.00 23.96
CA ALA A 214 -6.30 -9.64 25.24
C ALA A 214 -6.38 -8.13 25.55
N SER A 215 -6.52 -7.26 24.54
CA SER A 215 -6.71 -5.80 24.72
C SER A 215 -8.13 -5.39 25.17
N GLY A 216 -9.05 -6.35 25.32
CA GLY A 216 -10.41 -6.10 25.83
C GLY A 216 -11.40 -5.57 24.78
N LYS A 217 -11.04 -5.58 23.49
CA LYS A 217 -11.95 -5.28 22.38
C LYS A 217 -12.14 -6.51 21.49
N THR A 218 -13.30 -7.14 21.61
CA THR A 218 -13.72 -8.23 20.72
C THR A 218 -14.07 -7.68 19.34
N CYS A 219 -13.41 -8.20 18.30
CA CYS A 219 -13.81 -7.96 16.92
C CYS A 219 -15.10 -8.75 16.66
N ASN A 220 -16.24 -8.06 16.46
CA ASN A 220 -17.47 -8.73 16.07
C ASN A 220 -17.43 -9.06 14.57
N LEU A 221 -16.90 -10.25 14.27
CA LEU A 221 -16.65 -10.77 12.92
C LEU A 221 -17.88 -10.79 11.99
N ALA A 222 -19.09 -10.60 12.52
CA ALA A 222 -20.32 -10.51 11.74
C ALA A 222 -20.63 -9.11 11.17
N THR A 223 -19.98 -8.04 11.65
CA THR A 223 -20.36 -6.65 11.32
C THR A 223 -19.20 -5.76 10.85
N GLY A 224 -17.94 -6.16 11.09
CA GLY A 224 -16.77 -5.41 10.62
C GLY A 224 -16.49 -4.09 11.36
N TYR A 225 -17.21 -3.80 12.45
CA TYR A 225 -17.00 -2.62 13.28
C TYR A 225 -16.89 -2.99 14.77
N PHE A 226 -16.01 -2.30 15.49
CA PHE A 226 -15.84 -2.46 16.94
C PHE A 226 -16.98 -1.76 17.69
N GLN A 227 -17.66 -2.48 18.57
CA GLN A 227 -18.54 -1.90 19.58
C GLN A 227 -17.82 -1.90 20.93
N ASN A 228 -18.02 -0.84 21.73
CA ASN A 228 -17.55 -0.81 23.12
C ASN A 228 -18.61 -1.48 24.02
N GLU A 229 -18.30 -2.62 24.62
CA GLU A 229 -19.08 -3.20 25.72
C GLU A 229 -18.84 -2.44 27.04
N ALA A 230 -19.18 -1.14 27.10
CA ALA A 230 -19.18 -0.37 28.34
C ALA A 230 -19.93 0.98 28.23
N VAL A 231 -21.26 0.95 28.15
CA VAL A 231 -22.13 1.95 28.83
C VAL A 231 -23.39 1.24 29.33
N GLN A 232 -23.49 1.08 30.65
CA GLN A 232 -24.75 0.97 31.38
C GLN A 232 -24.96 2.29 32.14
#